data_AF-A0A5B8MPG7-F1
#
_entry.id   AF-A0A5B8MPG7-F1
#
_cell.length_a   1.000
_cell.length_b   1.000
_cell.length_c   1.000
_cell.angle_alpha   90.00
_cell.angle_beta   90.00
_cell.angle_gamma   90.00
#
_symmetry.space_group_name_H-M   'P 1'
#
loop_
_entity.id
_entity.type
_entity.pdbx_description
1 polymer ?
#
loop_
_entity_poly.entity_id
_entity_poly.type
_entity_poly.pdbx_seq_one_letter_code
_entity_poly.pdbx_strand_id
1 'polypeptide(L)'
;MPKGVFNNKRRKKKPYGVRIGRPTEYFATVAYRAGKLKKRETDRAALAVKRARNLAIYGRSSATEREVALALVAKWQATIPGSAALVLNDGTKADVLLRLSEEDAWLPVQLKTTSGAMKGRPNTWLFNNVTGYSGMCVVCWRCDVGDAWVYNGDALNKRVKQHLSVTPRRKNCKNCELALARDLNLDALVQWLSEQAQAQAQAQAQAQAHLCRWTTVTEHAARHDFASAAQALEMRGIDAFKASFPKHRYAFPEGQNTQVDLLKDATTRQQFKTARAASNGVAGFMCDLYTYAGRDEAGKELKDPYPAGAFDELVAVAWVEGKAYFWIIPAAELEAKGYLQSESQPGKTCLKLHASQIGVQPNPHARNKADTWTHKYFHSAA
;
A
#
# COMPACT_ATOMS: atom_id res chain seq x y z
N MET A 1 -11.15 -52.91 -57.57
CA MET A 1 -12.04 -53.77 -56.75
C MET A 1 -11.41 -53.98 -55.38
N PRO A 2 -12.14 -54.09 -54.25
CA PRO A 2 -13.34 -53.38 -53.82
C PRO A 2 -13.09 -52.53 -52.54
N LYS A 3 -14.12 -51.75 -52.20
CA LYS A 3 -14.23 -50.75 -51.15
C LYS A 3 -14.29 -51.38 -49.75
N GLY A 4 -13.51 -50.86 -48.80
CA GLY A 4 -13.69 -51.10 -47.37
C GLY A 4 -14.74 -50.15 -46.79
N VAL A 5 -15.96 -50.65 -46.59
CA VAL A 5 -17.07 -49.92 -45.98
C VAL A 5 -16.84 -49.79 -44.47
N PHE A 6 -16.60 -48.57 -43.99
CA PHE A 6 -16.63 -48.30 -42.54
C PHE A 6 -18.08 -48.26 -42.05
N ASN A 7 -18.40 -49.23 -41.21
CA ASN A 7 -19.73 -49.47 -40.67
C ASN A 7 -20.05 -48.40 -39.60
N ASN A 8 -21.01 -47.52 -39.89
CA ASN A 8 -21.43 -46.44 -39.00
C ASN A 8 -22.29 -47.02 -37.87
N LYS A 9 -21.68 -47.27 -36.69
CA LYS A 9 -22.40 -47.74 -35.49
C LYS A 9 -23.33 -46.62 -34.99
N ARG A 10 -24.59 -46.65 -35.45
CA ARG A 10 -25.72 -45.90 -34.89
C ARG A 10 -25.77 -46.12 -33.37
N ARG A 11 -25.38 -45.10 -32.60
CA ARG A 11 -25.68 -45.01 -31.16
C ARG A 11 -27.21 -45.04 -31.00
N LYS A 12 -27.74 -46.12 -30.43
CA LYS A 12 -29.13 -46.20 -29.96
C LYS A 12 -29.39 -45.03 -29.01
N LYS A 13 -30.25 -44.08 -29.41
CA LYS A 13 -30.81 -43.07 -28.51
C LYS A 13 -31.59 -43.81 -27.43
N LYS A 14 -31.18 -43.68 -26.17
CA LYS A 14 -31.99 -44.14 -25.03
C LYS A 14 -33.29 -43.32 -24.99
N PRO A 15 -34.44 -43.93 -24.68
CA PRO A 15 -35.69 -43.20 -24.56
C PRO A 15 -35.59 -42.18 -23.42
N TYR A 16 -36.17 -41.01 -23.65
CA TYR A 16 -36.29 -39.93 -22.68
C TYR A 16 -37.18 -40.41 -21.52
N GLY A 17 -36.54 -40.88 -20.44
CA GLY A 17 -37.19 -40.97 -19.15
C GLY A 17 -37.42 -39.56 -18.63
N VAL A 18 -38.68 -39.18 -18.47
CA VAL A 18 -39.11 -37.97 -17.78
C VAL A 18 -38.51 -38.01 -16.37
N ARG A 19 -37.48 -37.20 -16.12
CA ARG A 19 -36.97 -36.96 -14.76
C ARG A 19 -37.95 -36.01 -14.07
N ILE A 20 -38.91 -36.61 -13.37
CA ILE A 20 -39.68 -35.93 -12.33
C ILE A 20 -38.68 -35.39 -11.30
N GLY A 21 -38.81 -34.11 -10.99
CA GLY A 21 -37.80 -33.31 -10.29
C GLY A 21 -37.43 -33.88 -8.92
N ARG A 22 -36.12 -33.91 -8.64
CA ARG A 22 -35.59 -34.01 -7.28
C ARG A 22 -35.29 -32.60 -6.76
N PRO A 23 -36.04 -32.10 -5.76
CA PRO A 23 -35.68 -30.88 -5.05
C PRO A 23 -34.60 -31.23 -4.02
N THR A 24 -33.33 -31.34 -4.41
CA THR A 24 -32.25 -31.67 -3.44
C THR A 24 -30.93 -30.97 -3.67
N GLU A 25 -30.83 -30.03 -4.63
CA GLU A 25 -29.54 -29.39 -4.94
C GLU A 25 -29.29 -28.09 -4.15
N TYR A 26 -30.33 -27.44 -3.60
CA TYR A 26 -30.13 -26.15 -2.92
C TYR A 26 -29.52 -26.29 -1.51
N PHE A 27 -29.97 -27.26 -0.71
CA PHE A 27 -29.48 -27.46 0.67
C PHE A 27 -28.05 -28.02 0.74
N ALA A 28 -27.65 -28.86 -0.22
CA ALA A 28 -26.30 -29.40 -0.30
C ALA A 28 -25.25 -28.29 -0.56
N THR A 29 -25.58 -27.29 -1.39
CA THR A 29 -24.71 -26.12 -1.59
C THR A 29 -24.59 -25.22 -0.37
N VAL A 30 -25.65 -25.07 0.44
CA VAL A 30 -25.63 -24.26 1.66
C VAL A 30 -24.79 -24.95 2.74
N ALA A 31 -24.99 -26.25 2.97
CA ALA A 31 -24.21 -27.03 3.93
C ALA A 31 -22.72 -27.12 3.51
N TYR A 32 -22.43 -27.29 2.22
CA TYR A 32 -21.06 -27.28 1.70
C TYR A 32 -20.37 -25.91 1.87
N ARG A 33 -21.09 -24.81 1.62
CA ARG A 33 -20.58 -23.44 1.87
C ARG A 33 -20.36 -23.19 3.35
N ALA A 34 -21.28 -23.59 4.21
CA ALA A 34 -21.15 -23.50 5.66
C ALA A 34 -19.96 -24.31 6.18
N GLY A 35 -19.74 -25.52 5.65
CA GLY A 35 -18.57 -26.35 5.98
C GLY A 35 -17.24 -25.71 5.56
N LYS A 36 -17.18 -25.07 4.38
CA LYS A 36 -16.00 -24.30 3.95
C LYS A 36 -15.76 -23.04 4.80
N LEU A 37 -16.82 -22.36 5.24
CA LEU A 37 -16.72 -21.21 6.14
C LEU A 37 -16.19 -21.64 7.50
N LYS A 38 -16.77 -22.67 8.11
CA LYS A 38 -16.28 -23.24 9.37
C LYS A 38 -14.82 -23.67 9.28
N LYS A 39 -14.43 -24.37 8.20
CA LYS A 39 -13.02 -24.76 8.00
C LYS A 39 -12.11 -23.54 7.93
N ARG A 40 -12.48 -22.49 7.19
CA ARG A 40 -11.71 -21.23 7.13
C ARG A 40 -11.63 -20.53 8.48
N GLU A 41 -12.70 -20.55 9.26
CA GLU A 41 -12.70 -20.00 10.63
C GLU A 41 -11.79 -20.80 11.55
N THR A 42 -11.80 -22.14 11.47
CA THR A 42 -10.89 -22.99 12.24
C THR A 42 -9.44 -22.79 11.82
N ASP A 43 -9.15 -22.78 10.52
CA ASP A 43 -7.82 -22.50 9.97
C ASP A 43 -7.34 -21.08 10.39
N ARG A 44 -8.25 -20.09 10.40
CA ARG A 44 -7.97 -18.72 10.91
C ARG A 44 -7.68 -18.72 12.40
N ALA A 45 -8.49 -19.40 13.21
CA ALA A 45 -8.29 -19.48 14.66
C ALA A 45 -6.96 -20.14 15.00
N ALA A 46 -6.58 -21.20 14.26
CA ALA A 46 -5.29 -21.86 14.40
C ALA A 46 -4.11 -20.91 14.05
N LEU A 47 -4.28 -20.05 13.03
CA LEU A 47 -3.27 -19.08 12.63
C LEU A 47 -3.23 -17.82 13.50
N ALA A 48 -4.26 -17.54 14.30
CA ALA A 48 -4.37 -16.31 15.09
C ALA A 48 -3.19 -16.13 16.06
N VAL A 49 -2.74 -17.20 16.71
CA VAL A 49 -1.60 -17.18 17.63
C VAL A 49 -0.30 -16.82 16.90
N LYS A 50 -0.05 -17.44 15.74
CA LYS A 50 1.11 -17.13 14.90
C LYS A 50 1.04 -15.69 14.39
N ARG A 51 -0.15 -15.21 13.99
CA ARG A 51 -0.36 -13.82 13.55
C ARG A 51 -0.08 -12.83 14.67
N ALA A 52 -0.63 -13.04 15.87
CA ALA A 52 -0.36 -12.20 17.04
C ALA A 52 1.14 -12.16 17.34
N ARG A 53 1.82 -13.31 17.28
CA ARG A 53 3.28 -13.38 17.43
C ARG A 53 4.02 -12.63 16.32
N ASN A 54 3.67 -12.81 15.05
CA ASN A 54 4.31 -12.13 13.94
C ASN A 54 4.05 -10.62 13.96
N LEU A 55 2.86 -10.18 14.37
CA LEU A 55 2.52 -8.77 14.53
C LEU A 55 3.34 -8.16 15.69
N ALA A 56 3.49 -8.90 16.80
CA ALA A 56 4.32 -8.48 17.91
C ALA A 56 5.81 -8.39 17.54
N ILE A 57 6.31 -9.29 16.68
CA ILE A 57 7.73 -9.32 16.29
C ILE A 57 8.05 -8.36 15.13
N TYR A 58 7.22 -8.34 14.09
CA TYR A 58 7.50 -7.68 12.80
C TYR A 58 6.52 -6.56 12.47
N GLY A 59 5.31 -6.59 13.04
CA GLY A 59 4.22 -5.69 12.67
C GLY A 59 4.43 -4.23 13.07
N ARG A 60 5.33 -3.96 14.02
CA ARG A 60 5.65 -2.60 14.46
C ARG A 60 6.68 -1.88 13.60
N SER A 61 7.35 -2.57 12.67
CA SER A 61 8.45 -1.98 11.88
C SER A 61 8.05 -0.68 11.18
N SER A 62 6.97 -0.68 10.40
CA SER A 62 6.49 0.54 9.74
C SER A 62 6.01 1.61 10.74
N ALA A 63 5.27 1.24 11.78
CA ALA A 63 4.84 2.20 12.80
C ALA A 63 6.04 2.89 13.48
N THR A 64 7.10 2.12 13.77
CA THR A 64 8.34 2.66 14.33
C THR A 64 9.09 3.54 13.34
N GLU A 65 9.14 3.20 12.04
CA GLU A 65 9.66 4.11 11.01
C GLU A 65 8.90 5.44 11.00
N ARG A 66 7.56 5.39 11.08
CA ARG A 66 6.72 6.59 11.16
C ARG A 66 6.95 7.42 12.40
N GLU A 67 7.06 6.79 13.57
CA GLU A 67 7.35 7.48 14.84
C GLU A 67 8.68 8.22 14.77
N VAL A 68 9.72 7.58 14.22
CA VAL A 68 11.03 8.22 14.00
C VAL A 68 10.92 9.36 12.99
N ALA A 69 10.14 9.20 11.92
CA ALA A 69 9.92 10.26 10.93
C ALA A 69 9.25 11.50 11.54
N LEU A 70 8.20 11.30 12.34
CA LEU A 70 7.49 12.37 13.04
C LEU A 70 8.41 13.05 14.06
N ALA A 71 9.17 12.28 14.84
CA ALA A 71 10.14 12.82 15.79
C ALA A 71 11.24 13.66 15.09
N LEU A 72 11.73 13.20 13.94
CA LEU A 72 12.71 13.92 13.14
C LEU A 72 12.15 15.25 12.62
N VAL A 73 10.94 15.24 12.03
CA VAL A 73 10.28 16.44 11.53
C VAL A 73 10.01 17.45 12.66
N ALA A 74 9.47 16.97 13.78
CA ALA A 74 9.19 17.83 14.94
C ALA A 74 10.47 18.47 15.49
N LYS A 75 11.55 17.68 15.62
CA LYS A 75 12.84 18.19 16.10
C LYS A 75 13.46 19.18 15.10
N TRP A 76 13.39 18.90 13.81
CA TRP A 76 13.85 19.81 12.75
C TRP A 76 13.17 21.19 12.85
N GLN A 77 11.84 21.20 12.91
CA GLN A 77 11.05 22.43 12.99
C GLN A 77 11.31 23.21 14.28
N ALA A 78 11.56 22.50 15.40
CA ALA A 78 11.89 23.14 16.67
C ALA A 78 13.31 23.71 16.70
N THR A 79 14.28 23.05 16.04
CA THR A 79 15.69 23.45 16.06
C THR A 79 16.03 24.52 15.02
N ILE A 80 15.31 24.56 13.89
CA ILE A 80 15.62 25.46 12.78
C ILE A 80 14.40 26.35 12.48
N PRO A 81 14.27 27.51 13.16
CA PRO A 81 13.12 28.39 12.99
C PRO A 81 12.88 28.76 11.51
N GLY A 82 11.63 28.68 11.08
CA GLY A 82 11.22 28.98 9.70
C GLY A 82 11.50 27.87 8.68
N SER A 83 12.22 26.81 9.05
CA SER A 83 12.44 25.68 8.15
C SER A 83 11.28 24.71 8.19
N ALA A 84 10.74 24.40 7.01
CA ALA A 84 9.69 23.38 6.88
C ALA A 84 10.31 21.98 6.79
N ALA A 85 9.59 21.00 7.31
CA ALA A 85 9.82 19.59 7.09
C ALA A 85 8.45 18.89 7.08
N LEU A 86 8.35 17.79 6.36
CA LEU A 86 7.11 17.03 6.25
C LEU A 86 7.39 15.55 6.13
N VAL A 87 6.46 14.76 6.64
CA VAL A 87 6.45 13.31 6.41
C VAL A 87 5.62 13.04 5.15
N LEU A 88 6.15 12.18 4.28
CA LEU A 88 5.50 11.84 3.01
C LEU A 88 4.40 10.78 3.19
N ASN A 89 3.59 10.64 2.15
CA ASN A 89 2.55 9.61 2.08
C ASN A 89 3.16 8.21 1.89
N ASP A 90 2.41 7.21 2.32
CA ASP A 90 2.88 5.82 2.33
C ASP A 90 3.28 5.33 0.94
N GLY A 91 4.37 4.55 0.89
CA GLY A 91 4.86 3.92 -0.34
C GLY A 91 5.77 4.79 -1.20
N THR A 92 5.87 6.09 -0.92
CA THR A 92 6.89 6.94 -1.53
C THR A 92 8.29 6.44 -1.17
N LYS A 93 9.28 6.73 -2.02
CA LYS A 93 10.66 6.32 -1.80
C LYS A 93 11.36 7.10 -0.69
N ALA A 94 10.86 8.26 -0.30
CA ALA A 94 11.37 9.03 0.83
C ALA A 94 10.34 8.97 1.94
N ASP A 95 10.77 8.95 3.20
CA ASP A 95 9.83 9.05 4.32
C ASP A 95 9.64 10.50 4.74
N VAL A 96 10.69 11.33 4.62
CA VAL A 96 10.71 12.72 5.07
C VAL A 96 11.30 13.63 4.00
N LEU A 97 10.76 14.84 3.90
CA LEU A 97 11.40 15.95 3.18
C LEU A 97 11.85 17.03 4.17
N LEU A 98 13.05 17.54 3.97
CA LEU A 98 13.63 18.66 4.70
C LEU A 98 13.82 19.84 3.74
N ARG A 99 13.25 21.00 4.06
CA ARG A 99 13.26 22.15 3.14
C ARG A 99 14.66 22.76 3.08
N LEU A 100 15.15 23.02 1.86
CA LEU A 100 16.47 23.59 1.60
C LEU A 100 16.45 25.11 1.42
N SER A 101 15.35 25.66 0.90
CA SER A 101 15.20 27.09 0.62
C SER A 101 13.73 27.52 0.62
N GLU A 102 13.45 28.80 0.42
CA GLU A 102 12.09 29.31 0.24
C GLU A 102 11.43 28.79 -1.04
N GLU A 103 12.20 28.38 -2.05
CA GLU A 103 11.66 27.71 -3.24
C GLU A 103 11.19 26.28 -2.89
N ASP A 104 10.45 25.65 -3.81
CA ASP A 104 10.00 24.24 -3.67
C ASP A 104 11.17 23.27 -3.88
N ALA A 105 12.15 23.35 -2.99
CA ALA A 105 13.43 22.65 -3.05
C ALA A 105 13.66 21.88 -1.75
N TRP A 106 13.65 20.56 -1.85
CA TRP A 106 13.68 19.66 -0.70
C TRP A 106 14.81 18.64 -0.79
N LEU A 107 15.35 18.28 0.37
CA LEU A 107 16.20 17.12 0.57
C LEU A 107 15.33 15.90 0.92
N PRO A 108 15.26 14.89 0.06
CA PRO A 108 14.54 13.67 0.36
C PRO A 108 15.38 12.74 1.27
N VAL A 109 14.77 12.29 2.35
CA VAL A 109 15.37 11.40 3.35
C VAL A 109 14.56 10.11 3.43
N GLN A 110 15.21 8.97 3.20
CA GLN A 110 14.68 7.65 3.52
C GLN A 110 15.21 7.21 4.89
N LEU A 111 14.30 6.82 5.77
CA LEU A 111 14.57 6.20 7.05
C LEU A 111 14.55 4.68 6.90
N LYS A 112 15.42 4.01 7.65
CA LYS A 112 15.39 2.57 7.87
C LYS A 112 15.54 2.34 9.34
N THR A 113 14.57 1.67 9.96
CA THR A 113 14.65 1.39 11.39
C THR A 113 14.93 -0.08 11.68
N THR A 114 15.40 -0.31 12.89
CA THR A 114 15.47 -1.65 13.48
C THR A 114 15.29 -1.52 14.98
N SER A 115 14.54 -2.46 15.57
CA SER A 115 14.15 -2.41 16.98
C SER A 115 15.14 -3.09 17.92
N GLY A 116 16.20 -3.70 17.39
CA GLY A 116 17.19 -4.37 18.22
C GLY A 116 18.28 -5.08 17.43
N ALA A 117 19.26 -5.58 18.17
CA ALA A 117 20.32 -6.39 17.61
C ALA A 117 19.79 -7.72 17.02
N MET A 118 20.49 -8.23 16.02
CA MET A 118 20.24 -9.53 15.42
C MET A 118 20.35 -10.64 16.47
N LYS A 119 19.43 -11.61 16.41
CA LYS A 119 19.46 -12.80 17.28
C LYS A 119 20.81 -13.50 17.20
N GLY A 120 21.44 -13.74 18.35
CA GLY A 120 22.75 -14.38 18.45
C GLY A 120 23.94 -13.47 18.10
N ARG A 121 23.71 -12.19 17.78
CA ARG A 121 24.75 -11.19 17.48
C ARG A 121 24.42 -9.88 18.20
N PRO A 122 24.65 -9.79 19.52
CA PRO A 122 24.16 -8.68 20.37
C PRO A 122 24.71 -7.30 20.02
N ASN A 123 25.74 -7.21 19.16
CA ASN A 123 26.32 -5.96 18.70
C ASN A 123 26.13 -5.71 17.19
N THR A 124 25.19 -6.39 16.54
CA THR A 124 24.95 -6.23 15.10
C THR A 124 23.50 -5.91 14.83
N TRP A 125 23.24 -4.81 14.13
CA TRP A 125 21.91 -4.37 13.73
C TRP A 125 21.75 -4.55 12.23
N LEU A 126 20.59 -5.07 11.81
CA LEU A 126 20.30 -5.36 10.41
C LEU A 126 19.22 -4.41 9.90
N PHE A 127 19.55 -3.66 8.85
CA PHE A 127 18.62 -2.86 8.07
C PHE A 127 18.35 -3.55 6.74
N ASN A 128 17.08 -3.63 6.36
CA ASN A 128 16.64 -4.31 5.15
C ASN A 128 16.26 -3.32 4.06
N ASN A 129 16.32 -3.77 2.81
CA ASN A 129 15.97 -3.00 1.61
C ASN A 129 16.64 -1.62 1.57
N VAL A 130 17.94 -1.53 1.83
CA VAL A 130 18.68 -0.24 1.87
C VAL A 130 19.08 0.27 0.48
N THR A 131 18.61 -0.38 -0.59
CA THR A 131 18.89 -0.04 -2.00
C THR A 131 17.65 0.49 -2.68
N GLY A 132 17.82 1.17 -3.81
CA GLY A 132 16.75 1.82 -4.58
C GLY A 132 16.64 3.33 -4.33
N TYR A 133 17.55 3.89 -3.54
CA TYR A 133 17.52 5.27 -3.05
C TYR A 133 18.64 6.13 -3.67
N SER A 134 18.90 5.96 -4.97
CA SER A 134 19.96 6.72 -5.65
C SER A 134 19.69 8.21 -5.54
N GLY A 135 20.74 9.01 -5.29
CA GLY A 135 20.61 10.44 -5.07
C GLY A 135 19.92 10.84 -3.76
N MET A 136 19.61 9.92 -2.83
CA MET A 136 18.90 10.24 -1.58
C MET A 136 19.76 10.04 -0.32
N CYS A 137 19.39 10.75 0.74
CA CYS A 137 19.94 10.55 2.07
C CYS A 137 19.26 9.35 2.73
N VAL A 138 20.04 8.35 3.16
CA VAL A 138 19.51 7.15 3.83
C VAL A 138 19.97 7.14 5.28
N VAL A 139 19.03 7.25 6.21
CA VAL A 139 19.28 7.23 7.65
C VAL A 139 18.89 5.87 8.20
N CYS A 140 19.83 5.18 8.83
CA CYS A 140 19.62 3.90 9.50
C CYS A 140 19.57 4.12 11.01
N TRP A 141 18.37 4.05 11.60
CA TRP A 141 18.08 4.38 13.00
C TRP A 141 17.92 3.11 13.88
N ARG A 142 18.67 3.02 14.97
CA ARG A 142 18.54 1.95 15.98
C ARG A 142 17.58 2.39 17.06
N CYS A 143 16.38 1.83 17.09
CA CYS A 143 15.35 2.28 18.02
C CYS A 143 15.66 1.90 19.48
N ASP A 144 16.35 0.78 19.71
CA ASP A 144 16.75 0.32 21.05
C ASP A 144 17.85 1.17 21.68
N VAL A 145 18.67 1.83 20.86
CA VAL A 145 19.79 2.66 21.33
C VAL A 145 19.49 4.16 21.22
N GLY A 146 18.66 4.55 20.27
CA GLY A 146 18.30 5.95 20.03
C GLY A 146 19.36 6.73 19.23
N ASP A 147 20.04 6.06 18.29
CA ASP A 147 21.04 6.69 17.42
C ASP A 147 21.00 6.19 15.97
N ALA A 148 21.76 6.87 15.11
CA ALA A 148 21.72 6.66 13.67
C ALA A 148 23.09 6.67 12.97
N TRP A 149 23.09 6.03 11.80
CA TRP A 149 24.10 6.18 10.75
C TRP A 149 23.45 6.80 9.53
N VAL A 150 24.21 7.67 8.85
CA VAL A 150 23.76 8.30 7.61
C VAL A 150 24.60 7.80 6.45
N TYR A 151 23.95 7.49 5.33
CA TYR A 151 24.56 6.94 4.14
C TYR A 151 24.18 7.74 2.89
N ASN A 152 25.07 7.74 1.90
CA ASN A 152 24.72 8.12 0.55
C ASN A 152 24.01 6.94 -0.15
N GLY A 153 22.79 7.15 -0.64
CA GLY A 153 22.04 6.11 -1.33
C GLY A 153 22.68 5.59 -2.62
N ASP A 154 23.47 6.41 -3.35
CA ASP A 154 24.26 5.93 -4.50
C ASP A 154 25.33 4.92 -4.06
N ALA A 155 25.98 5.19 -2.92
CA ALA A 155 27.01 4.30 -2.38
C ALA A 155 26.40 2.97 -1.91
N LEU A 156 25.18 2.99 -1.37
CA LEU A 156 24.44 1.77 -1.03
C LEU A 156 24.01 0.99 -2.28
N ASN A 157 23.50 1.69 -3.31
CA ASN A 157 23.07 1.08 -4.57
C ASN A 157 24.22 0.40 -5.31
N LYS A 158 25.38 1.05 -5.41
CA LYS A 158 26.58 0.49 -6.07
C LYS A 158 27.04 -0.84 -5.47
N ARG A 159 26.71 -1.10 -4.20
CA ARG A 159 27.05 -2.37 -3.53
C ARG A 159 26.13 -3.52 -3.93
N VAL A 160 24.95 -3.22 -4.47
CA VAL A 160 23.93 -4.21 -4.89
C VAL A 160 23.53 -5.16 -3.75
N LYS A 161 23.59 -4.68 -2.49
CA LYS A 161 23.23 -5.46 -1.30
C LYS A 161 22.03 -4.82 -0.63
N GLN A 162 20.90 -5.53 -0.66
CA GLN A 162 19.65 -5.09 -0.05
C GLN A 162 19.74 -5.00 1.48
N HIS A 163 20.69 -5.69 2.10
CA HIS A 163 20.85 -5.74 3.55
C HIS A 163 22.12 -5.01 4.00
N LEU A 164 21.99 -4.22 5.08
CA LEU A 164 23.08 -3.52 5.73
C LEU A 164 23.18 -3.95 7.19
N SER A 165 24.29 -4.58 7.55
CA SER A 165 24.56 -4.97 8.94
C SER A 165 25.58 -4.02 9.57
N VAL A 166 25.19 -3.27 10.59
CA VAL A 166 26.08 -2.34 11.30
C VAL A 166 26.56 -3.00 12.59
N THR A 167 27.88 -3.00 12.81
CA THR A 167 28.51 -3.57 14.01
C THR A 167 29.47 -2.53 14.62
N PRO A 168 28.97 -1.59 15.45
CA PRO A 168 29.72 -0.39 15.84
C PRO A 168 31.07 -0.68 16.52
N ARG A 169 31.11 -1.70 17.39
CA ARG A 169 32.31 -2.08 18.16
C ARG A 169 33.32 -2.93 17.39
N ARG A 170 33.02 -3.31 16.13
CA ARG A 170 33.92 -4.16 15.34
C ARG A 170 34.93 -3.29 14.60
N LYS A 171 36.21 -3.48 14.91
CA LYS A 171 37.32 -2.90 14.14
C LYS A 171 37.15 -3.26 12.66
N ASN A 172 37.31 -2.28 11.78
CA ASN A 172 37.17 -2.41 10.33
C ASN A 172 35.79 -2.91 9.86
N CYS A 173 34.72 -2.51 10.54
CA CYS A 173 33.38 -2.74 10.02
C CYS A 173 33.16 -1.91 8.76
N LYS A 174 33.35 -2.52 7.59
CA LYS A 174 33.18 -1.87 6.26
C LYS A 174 31.85 -1.11 6.11
N ASN A 175 30.79 -1.59 6.77
CA ASN A 175 29.49 -0.92 6.74
C ASN A 175 29.49 0.35 7.60
N CYS A 176 30.17 0.36 8.75
CA CYS A 176 30.33 1.58 9.55
C CYS A 176 31.26 2.60 8.87
N GLU A 177 32.28 2.13 8.13
CA GLU A 177 33.20 2.99 7.37
C GLU A 177 32.54 3.65 6.16
N LEU A 178 31.51 3.01 5.60
CA LEU A 178 30.72 3.57 4.50
C LEU A 178 29.83 4.74 4.94
N ALA A 179 29.52 4.82 6.23
CA ALA A 179 28.63 5.85 6.75
C ALA A 179 29.30 7.22 6.66
N LEU A 180 28.52 8.20 6.22
CA LEU A 180 28.94 9.61 6.18
C LEU A 180 29.01 10.22 7.58
N ALA A 181 28.14 9.74 8.45
CA ALA A 181 28.10 10.08 9.88
C ALA A 181 27.55 8.88 10.66
N ARG A 182 27.90 8.79 11.94
CA ARG A 182 27.60 7.65 12.81
C ARG A 182 27.38 8.07 14.25
N ASP A 183 26.70 7.20 15.00
CA ASP A 183 26.44 7.36 16.43
C ASP A 183 25.73 8.69 16.74
N LEU A 184 24.86 9.12 15.82
CA LEU A 184 24.10 10.37 15.94
C LEU A 184 22.80 10.11 16.70
N ASN A 185 22.65 10.66 17.90
CA ASN A 185 21.32 10.77 18.52
C ASN A 185 20.43 11.73 17.72
N LEU A 186 19.16 11.89 18.11
CA LEU A 186 18.20 12.67 17.30
C LEU A 186 18.65 14.13 17.12
N ASP A 187 19.19 14.74 18.17
CA ASP A 187 19.65 16.13 18.16
C ASP A 187 20.86 16.30 17.26
N ALA A 188 21.85 15.42 17.39
CA ALA A 188 23.04 15.41 16.55
C ALA A 188 22.70 15.09 15.08
N LEU A 189 21.69 14.25 14.85
CA LEU A 189 21.20 13.92 13.50
C LEU A 189 20.57 15.15 12.85
N VAL A 190 19.69 15.87 13.55
CA VAL A 190 19.07 17.09 13.03
C VAL A 190 20.11 18.16 12.74
N GLN A 191 21.06 18.37 13.67
CA GLN A 191 22.14 19.32 13.47
C GLN A 191 22.99 18.97 12.23
N TRP A 192 23.40 17.71 12.12
CA TRP A 192 24.18 17.25 10.97
C TRP A 192 23.41 17.40 9.65
N LEU A 193 22.13 17.00 9.61
CA LEU A 193 21.29 17.15 8.43
C LEU A 193 21.07 18.62 8.07
N SER A 194 20.99 19.52 9.05
CA SER A 194 20.87 20.96 8.84
C SER A 194 22.11 21.52 8.14
N GLU A 195 23.30 21.19 8.63
CA GLU A 195 24.58 21.60 8.03
C GLU A 195 24.69 21.09 6.59
N GLN A 196 24.28 19.85 6.35
CA GLN A 196 24.27 19.27 5.02
C GLN A 196 23.26 19.93 4.08
N ALA A 197 22.06 20.25 4.57
CA ALA A 197 21.03 20.97 3.83
C ALA A 197 21.51 22.38 3.45
N GLN A 198 22.13 23.10 4.38
CA GLN A 198 22.70 24.43 4.15
C GLN A 198 23.83 24.38 3.11
N ALA A 199 24.76 23.43 3.23
CA ALA A 199 25.83 23.25 2.26
C ALA A 199 25.29 22.94 0.85
N GLN A 200 24.23 22.12 0.76
CA GLN A 200 23.58 21.82 -0.51
C GLN A 200 22.87 23.05 -1.10
N ALA A 201 22.13 23.81 -0.29
CA ALA A 201 21.47 25.04 -0.72
C ALA A 201 22.49 26.10 -1.23
N GLN A 202 23.62 26.24 -0.54
CA GLN A 202 24.71 27.13 -0.95
C GLN A 202 25.33 26.70 -2.28
N ALA A 203 25.63 25.41 -2.45
CA ALA A 203 26.16 24.88 -3.70
C ALA A 203 25.18 25.11 -4.87
N GLN A 204 23.88 25.00 -4.63
CA GLN A 204 22.84 25.28 -5.63
C GLN A 204 22.78 26.75 -6.02
N ALA A 205 22.79 27.65 -5.04
CA ALA A 205 22.82 29.09 -5.27
C ALA A 205 24.05 29.54 -6.08
N GLN A 206 25.17 28.81 -5.95
CA GLN A 206 26.41 29.05 -6.70
C GLN A 206 26.48 28.31 -8.04
N ALA A 207 25.39 27.64 -8.47
CA ALA A 207 25.35 26.79 -9.66
C ALA A 207 26.41 25.66 -9.68
N GLN A 208 26.84 25.20 -8.49
CA GLN A 208 27.82 24.13 -8.29
C GLN A 208 27.15 22.79 -8.02
N ALA A 209 26.23 22.38 -8.91
CA ALA A 209 25.44 21.15 -8.74
C ALA A 209 26.29 19.88 -8.54
N HIS A 210 27.53 19.85 -9.06
CA HIS A 210 28.47 18.75 -8.88
C HIS A 210 28.96 18.56 -7.43
N LEU A 211 28.78 19.57 -6.57
CA LEU A 211 29.07 19.50 -5.14
C LEU A 211 27.86 19.03 -4.32
N CYS A 212 26.66 19.05 -4.90
CA CYS A 212 25.46 18.53 -4.24
C CYS A 212 25.56 17.01 -4.14
N ARG A 213 25.50 16.51 -2.90
CA ARG A 213 25.59 15.07 -2.63
C ARG A 213 24.31 14.33 -2.98
N TRP A 214 23.18 15.01 -2.85
CA TRP A 214 21.85 14.43 -3.06
C TRP A 214 21.08 15.23 -4.10
N THR A 215 20.15 14.55 -4.75
CA THR A 215 19.22 15.16 -5.69
C THR A 215 18.19 15.96 -4.91
N THR A 216 18.04 17.23 -5.26
CA THR A 216 16.95 18.07 -4.76
C THR A 216 15.68 17.80 -5.57
N VAL A 217 14.56 17.79 -4.88
CA VAL A 217 13.24 17.49 -5.46
C VAL A 217 12.23 18.55 -5.04
N THR A 218 11.15 18.67 -5.82
CA THR A 218 9.94 19.39 -5.40
C THR A 218 9.10 18.53 -4.47
N GLU A 219 8.26 19.13 -3.63
CA GLU A 219 7.31 18.36 -2.82
C GLU A 219 6.42 17.49 -3.72
N HIS A 220 5.94 18.07 -4.83
CA HIS A 220 5.12 17.33 -5.79
C HIS A 220 5.84 16.11 -6.34
N ALA A 221 7.07 16.24 -6.84
CA ALA A 221 7.81 15.10 -7.39
C ALA A 221 8.04 14.00 -6.35
N ALA A 222 8.39 14.36 -5.12
CA ALA A 222 8.61 13.40 -4.04
C ALA A 222 7.35 12.63 -3.64
N ARG A 223 6.18 13.30 -3.60
CA ARG A 223 4.89 12.64 -3.33
C ARG A 223 4.47 11.64 -4.42
N HIS A 224 5.10 11.71 -5.59
CA HIS A 224 4.82 10.87 -6.75
C HIS A 224 5.95 9.86 -7.06
N ASP A 225 7.06 9.89 -6.31
CA ASP A 225 8.16 8.95 -6.50
C ASP A 225 7.92 7.67 -5.70
N PHE A 226 7.24 6.70 -6.32
CA PHE A 226 6.96 5.39 -5.74
C PHE A 226 7.88 4.31 -6.31
N ALA A 227 8.21 3.32 -5.49
CA ALA A 227 8.86 2.09 -5.98
C ALA A 227 7.87 1.16 -6.71
N SER A 228 6.57 1.24 -6.41
CA SER A 228 5.54 0.38 -6.96
C SER A 228 4.67 1.11 -7.98
N ALA A 229 4.54 0.55 -9.18
CA ALA A 229 3.63 1.05 -10.20
C ALA A 229 2.16 1.05 -9.74
N ALA A 230 1.78 0.12 -8.85
CA ALA A 230 0.43 0.08 -8.29
C ALA A 230 0.17 1.27 -7.35
N GLN A 231 1.15 1.63 -6.52
CA GLN A 231 1.05 2.80 -5.63
C GLN A 231 1.06 4.11 -6.44
N ALA A 232 1.90 4.19 -7.48
CA ALA A 232 1.89 5.31 -8.41
C ALA A 232 0.52 5.48 -9.12
N LEU A 233 -0.11 4.36 -9.52
CA LEU A 233 -1.44 4.39 -10.14
C LEU A 233 -2.54 4.82 -9.16
N GLU A 234 -2.45 4.39 -7.90
CA GLU A 234 -3.37 4.81 -6.85
C GLU A 234 -3.23 6.30 -6.54
N MET A 235 -2.00 6.81 -6.43
CA MET A 235 -1.72 8.24 -6.23
C MET A 235 -2.26 9.07 -7.40
N ARG A 236 -2.04 8.64 -8.64
CA ARG A 236 -2.64 9.28 -9.82
C ARG A 236 -4.17 9.33 -9.73
N GLY A 237 -4.80 8.30 -9.14
CA GLY A 237 -6.24 8.28 -8.86
C GLY A 237 -6.65 9.31 -7.81
N ILE A 238 -5.86 9.50 -6.77
CA ILE A 238 -6.04 10.53 -5.74
C ILE A 238 -5.95 11.93 -6.36
N ASP A 239 -4.96 12.21 -7.21
CA ASP A 239 -4.84 13.54 -7.84
C ASP A 239 -5.99 13.84 -8.78
N ALA A 240 -6.39 12.86 -9.60
CA ALA A 240 -7.54 13.00 -10.48
C ALA A 240 -8.82 13.26 -9.68
N PHE A 241 -8.96 12.62 -8.51
CA PHE A 241 -10.07 12.86 -7.59
C PHE A 241 -10.03 14.29 -7.03
N LYS A 242 -8.90 14.73 -6.49
CA LYS A 242 -8.73 16.10 -5.99
C LYS A 242 -9.04 17.15 -7.06
N ALA A 243 -8.59 16.93 -8.29
CA ALA A 243 -8.86 17.82 -9.41
C ALA A 243 -10.34 17.85 -9.81
N SER A 244 -11.05 16.71 -9.70
CA SER A 244 -12.48 16.61 -10.01
C SER A 244 -13.36 17.19 -8.91
N PHE A 245 -12.87 17.25 -7.66
CA PHE A 245 -13.61 17.71 -6.49
C PHE A 245 -12.85 18.81 -5.72
N PRO A 246 -12.45 19.93 -6.36
CA PRO A 246 -11.51 20.90 -5.79
C PRO A 246 -12.09 21.75 -4.66
N LYS A 247 -13.40 21.65 -4.39
CA LYS A 247 -14.09 22.42 -3.33
C LYS A 247 -13.73 21.94 -1.92
N HIS A 248 -13.20 20.73 -1.78
CA HIS A 248 -12.83 20.16 -0.51
C HIS A 248 -11.35 20.38 -0.19
N ARG A 249 -11.04 20.38 1.11
CA ARG A 249 -9.65 20.37 1.58
C ARG A 249 -9.21 18.93 1.79
N TYR A 250 -8.02 18.61 1.31
CA TYR A 250 -7.50 17.24 1.36
C TYR A 250 -6.16 17.18 2.05
N ALA A 251 -5.99 16.19 2.94
CA ALA A 251 -4.73 15.92 3.62
C ALA A 251 -4.45 14.41 3.64
N PHE A 252 -3.18 14.03 3.67
CA PHE A 252 -2.80 12.65 3.96
C PHE A 252 -2.89 12.39 5.47
N PRO A 253 -3.29 11.18 5.89
CA PRO A 253 -3.33 10.85 7.31
C PRO A 253 -1.92 10.83 7.93
N GLU A 254 -1.85 11.12 9.23
CA GLU A 254 -0.58 11.08 9.97
C GLU A 254 -0.10 9.65 10.22
N GLY A 255 -1.02 8.68 10.34
CA GLY A 255 -0.68 7.28 10.54
C GLY A 255 -0.17 6.61 9.25
N GLN A 256 0.74 5.65 9.41
CA GLN A 256 1.26 4.82 8.32
C GLN A 256 0.52 3.48 8.24
N ASN A 257 0.33 2.99 7.01
CA ASN A 257 -0.38 1.78 6.63
C ASN A 257 -1.78 1.70 7.25
N THR A 258 -2.45 2.85 7.36
CA THR A 258 -3.83 2.89 7.85
C THR A 258 -4.80 2.36 6.80
N GLN A 259 -6.07 2.24 7.16
CA GLN A 259 -7.15 1.89 6.23
C GLN A 259 -7.73 3.16 5.55
N VAL A 260 -6.96 4.24 5.57
CA VAL A 260 -7.33 5.57 5.09
C VAL A 260 -6.17 6.07 4.25
N ASP A 261 -6.45 6.46 3.02
CA ASP A 261 -5.42 7.01 2.11
C ASP A 261 -5.51 8.54 2.04
N LEU A 262 -6.71 9.10 2.31
CA LEU A 262 -6.95 10.54 2.25
C LEU A 262 -7.97 10.99 3.29
N LEU A 263 -7.76 12.16 3.86
CA LEU A 263 -8.72 12.89 4.68
C LEU A 263 -9.36 13.99 3.84
N LYS A 264 -10.69 13.99 3.78
CA LYS A 264 -11.51 15.05 3.17
C LYS A 264 -12.08 15.93 4.29
N ASP A 265 -11.86 17.24 4.17
CA ASP A 265 -12.27 18.28 5.13
C ASP A 265 -11.88 17.92 6.58
N ALA A 266 -10.64 17.46 6.74
CA ALA A 266 -9.99 17.02 7.98
C ALA A 266 -10.64 15.84 8.74
N THR A 267 -11.87 15.46 8.43
CA THR A 267 -12.66 14.53 9.26
C THR A 267 -13.10 13.28 8.52
N THR A 268 -13.42 13.39 7.23
CA THR A 268 -13.93 12.25 6.46
C THR A 268 -12.77 11.39 5.99
N ARG A 269 -12.71 10.15 6.46
CA ARG A 269 -11.67 9.18 6.13
C ARG A 269 -12.02 8.46 4.84
N GLN A 270 -11.20 8.61 3.81
CA GLN A 270 -11.40 7.99 2.51
C GLN A 270 -10.37 6.89 2.27
N GLN A 271 -10.84 5.69 1.89
CA GLN A 271 -10.02 4.63 1.34
C GLN A 271 -10.15 4.65 -0.19
N PHE A 272 -9.02 4.74 -0.88
CA PHE A 272 -8.91 4.64 -2.32
C PHE A 272 -8.67 3.20 -2.75
N LYS A 273 -9.22 2.87 -3.92
CA LYS A 273 -8.91 1.64 -4.64
C LYS A 273 -8.94 1.85 -6.14
N THR A 274 -8.01 1.22 -6.84
CA THR A 274 -8.08 1.14 -8.30
C THR A 274 -8.99 -0.02 -8.73
N ALA A 275 -10.01 0.29 -9.51
CA ALA A 275 -10.90 -0.67 -10.15
C ALA A 275 -10.38 -1.05 -11.54
N ARG A 276 -10.49 -2.34 -11.88
CA ARG A 276 -10.14 -2.89 -13.19
C ARG A 276 -11.39 -3.36 -13.92
N ALA A 277 -11.40 -3.31 -15.25
CA ALA A 277 -12.48 -3.92 -16.03
C ALA A 277 -12.64 -5.40 -15.61
N ALA A 278 -13.88 -5.86 -15.46
CA ALA A 278 -14.12 -7.24 -15.14
C ALA A 278 -13.66 -8.14 -16.32
N SER A 279 -13.05 -9.28 -16.01
CA SER A 279 -12.51 -10.18 -17.05
C SER A 279 -13.61 -10.92 -17.80
N ASN A 280 -13.29 -11.44 -18.98
CA ASN A 280 -14.14 -12.34 -19.78
C ASN A 280 -15.51 -11.75 -20.16
N GLY A 281 -15.57 -10.45 -20.46
CA GLY A 281 -16.80 -9.76 -20.87
C GLY A 281 -17.86 -9.70 -19.76
N VAL A 282 -17.48 -9.95 -18.51
CA VAL A 282 -18.36 -9.73 -17.36
C VAL A 282 -18.66 -8.24 -17.25
N ALA A 283 -19.91 -7.93 -16.93
CA ALA A 283 -20.34 -6.54 -16.79
C ALA A 283 -19.64 -5.82 -15.63
N GLY A 284 -19.36 -4.54 -15.85
CA GLY A 284 -18.81 -3.61 -14.88
C GLY A 284 -17.30 -3.72 -14.65
N PHE A 285 -16.88 -3.19 -13.51
CA PHE A 285 -15.52 -3.17 -13.02
C PHE A 285 -15.43 -4.00 -11.73
N MET A 286 -14.24 -4.49 -11.41
CA MET A 286 -13.95 -5.13 -10.14
C MET A 286 -12.91 -4.33 -9.37
N CYS A 287 -13.18 -4.19 -8.08
CA CYS A 287 -12.30 -3.55 -7.12
C CYS A 287 -11.99 -4.56 -6.01
N ASP A 288 -10.70 -4.76 -5.75
CA ASP A 288 -10.26 -5.55 -4.60
C ASP A 288 -10.52 -4.74 -3.31
N LEU A 289 -11.27 -5.31 -2.37
CA LEU A 289 -11.73 -4.66 -1.13
C LEU A 289 -11.29 -5.49 0.07
N TYR A 290 -9.99 -5.59 0.28
CA TYR A 290 -9.41 -6.35 1.37
C TYR A 290 -8.21 -5.62 1.99
N THR A 291 -7.89 -5.99 3.22
CA THR A 291 -6.64 -5.70 3.90
C THR A 291 -5.77 -6.96 3.96
N TYR A 292 -4.46 -6.78 4.11
CA TYR A 292 -3.53 -7.89 4.29
C TYR A 292 -3.64 -8.45 5.71
N ALA A 293 -3.91 -9.75 5.79
CA ALA A 293 -4.10 -10.47 7.05
C ALA A 293 -2.85 -11.26 7.48
N GLY A 294 -1.69 -10.94 6.88
CA GLY A 294 -0.44 -11.65 7.09
C GLY A 294 -0.23 -12.81 6.10
N ARG A 295 0.47 -13.86 6.53
CA ARG A 295 0.80 -15.04 5.72
C ARG A 295 0.53 -16.33 6.49
N ASP A 296 0.12 -17.38 5.79
CA ASP A 296 -0.09 -18.72 6.37
C ASP A 296 1.23 -19.47 6.65
N GLU A 297 1.15 -20.76 6.97
CA GLU A 297 2.34 -21.61 7.21
C GLU A 297 3.19 -21.82 5.95
N ALA A 298 2.58 -21.86 4.78
CA ALA A 298 3.26 -21.97 3.50
C ALA A 298 3.80 -20.61 3.00
N GLY A 299 3.63 -19.53 3.77
CA GLY A 299 4.05 -18.19 3.40
C GLY A 299 3.12 -17.51 2.40
N LYS A 300 1.96 -18.09 2.10
CA LYS A 300 0.96 -17.50 1.21
C LYS A 300 0.25 -16.36 1.92
N GLU A 301 0.07 -15.26 1.21
CA GLU A 301 -0.62 -14.07 1.71
C GLU A 301 -2.10 -14.34 1.98
N LEU A 302 -2.55 -13.88 3.14
CA LEU A 302 -3.93 -13.94 3.59
C LEU A 302 -4.56 -12.56 3.39
N LYS A 303 -5.84 -12.58 3.01
CA LYS A 303 -6.61 -11.38 2.69
C LYS A 303 -7.91 -11.41 3.49
N ASP A 304 -8.15 -10.37 4.27
CA ASP A 304 -9.36 -10.19 5.06
C ASP A 304 -10.18 -9.02 4.50
N PRO A 305 -11.52 -9.07 4.54
CA PRO A 305 -12.32 -7.89 4.27
C PRO A 305 -11.96 -6.75 5.22
N TYR A 306 -12.25 -5.52 4.82
CA TYR A 306 -12.11 -4.38 5.72
C TYR A 306 -13.10 -4.49 6.89
N PRO A 307 -12.69 -4.16 8.13
CA PRO A 307 -13.61 -4.09 9.25
C PRO A 307 -14.58 -2.91 9.10
N ALA A 308 -15.77 -3.03 9.69
CA ALA A 308 -16.67 -1.89 9.88
C ALA A 308 -15.95 -0.79 10.67
N GLY A 309 -16.17 0.47 10.29
CA GLY A 309 -15.49 1.63 10.89
C GLY A 309 -14.06 1.89 10.41
N ALA A 310 -13.52 1.07 9.50
CA ALA A 310 -12.18 1.25 8.90
C ALA A 310 -11.97 2.64 8.27
N PHE A 311 -12.98 3.11 7.53
CA PHE A 311 -13.03 4.38 6.81
C PHE A 311 -14.49 4.81 6.70
N ASP A 312 -14.73 6.03 6.24
CA ASP A 312 -16.07 6.61 6.10
C ASP A 312 -16.58 6.54 4.65
N GLU A 313 -15.67 6.62 3.67
CA GLU A 313 -15.98 6.50 2.25
C GLU A 313 -14.96 5.61 1.52
N LEU A 314 -15.44 4.76 0.62
CA LEU A 314 -14.63 4.10 -0.40
C LEU A 314 -14.67 4.95 -1.67
N VAL A 315 -13.50 5.37 -2.16
CA VAL A 315 -13.33 5.99 -3.47
C VAL A 315 -12.70 4.97 -4.42
N ALA A 316 -13.52 4.36 -5.27
CA ALA A 316 -13.01 3.47 -6.31
C ALA A 316 -12.78 4.23 -7.62
N VAL A 317 -11.61 4.07 -8.22
CA VAL A 317 -11.20 4.77 -9.45
C VAL A 317 -11.04 3.79 -10.60
N ALA A 318 -11.76 3.97 -11.70
CA ALA A 318 -11.51 3.26 -12.95
C ALA A 318 -10.89 4.20 -13.98
N TRP A 319 -9.91 3.70 -14.74
CA TRP A 319 -9.31 4.42 -15.86
C TRP A 319 -9.84 3.84 -17.17
N VAL A 320 -10.52 4.67 -17.97
CA VAL A 320 -11.04 4.29 -19.30
C VAL A 320 -10.57 5.34 -20.29
N GLU A 321 -9.81 4.90 -21.31
CA GLU A 321 -9.27 5.78 -22.36
C GLU A 321 -8.50 7.00 -21.80
N GLY A 322 -7.77 6.79 -20.69
CA GLY A 322 -7.00 7.83 -20.02
C GLY A 322 -7.80 8.76 -19.11
N LYS A 323 -9.14 8.71 -19.13
CA LYS A 323 -10.02 9.45 -18.22
C LYS A 323 -10.30 8.66 -16.94
N ALA A 324 -10.28 9.35 -15.81
CA ALA A 324 -10.63 8.79 -14.50
C ALA A 324 -12.15 8.86 -14.27
N TYR A 325 -12.69 7.82 -13.65
CA TYR A 325 -14.10 7.74 -13.25
C TYR A 325 -14.20 7.21 -11.83
N PHE A 326 -15.13 7.74 -11.05
CA PHE A 326 -15.16 7.54 -9.60
C PHE A 326 -16.45 6.88 -9.15
N TRP A 327 -16.34 6.03 -8.12
CA TRP A 327 -17.45 5.67 -7.26
C TRP A 327 -17.12 6.14 -5.84
N ILE A 328 -17.98 6.97 -5.26
CA ILE A 328 -17.83 7.49 -3.89
C ILE A 328 -18.90 6.83 -3.03
N ILE A 329 -18.55 5.74 -2.37
CA ILE A 329 -19.50 4.86 -1.67
C ILE A 329 -19.34 5.04 -0.16
N PRO A 330 -20.39 5.46 0.58
CA PRO A 330 -20.36 5.50 2.03
C PRO A 330 -20.11 4.12 2.64
N ALA A 331 -19.26 4.05 3.66
CA ALA A 331 -18.93 2.81 4.37
C ALA A 331 -20.18 2.15 4.99
N ALA A 332 -21.13 2.94 5.48
CA ALA A 332 -22.40 2.44 6.00
C ALA A 332 -23.21 1.64 4.96
N GLU A 333 -23.17 2.03 3.68
CA GLU A 333 -23.82 1.25 2.62
C GLU A 333 -23.03 -0.04 2.33
N LEU A 334 -21.70 0.02 2.31
CA LEU A 334 -20.87 -1.19 2.15
C LEU A 334 -21.11 -2.20 3.27
N GLU A 335 -21.26 -1.71 4.50
CA GLU A 335 -21.63 -2.53 5.65
C GLU A 335 -23.04 -3.11 5.50
N ALA A 336 -24.06 -2.30 5.19
CA ALA A 336 -25.43 -2.79 5.00
C ALA A 336 -25.54 -3.86 3.89
N LYS A 337 -24.62 -3.84 2.90
CA LYS A 337 -24.53 -4.82 1.80
C LYS A 337 -23.59 -6.00 2.09
N GLY A 338 -23.01 -6.06 3.28
CA GLY A 338 -22.12 -7.12 3.75
C GLY A 338 -20.78 -7.20 3.06
N TYR A 339 -20.23 -6.06 2.64
CA TYR A 339 -18.87 -5.97 2.13
C TYR A 339 -17.85 -5.74 3.26
N LEU A 340 -18.21 -5.00 4.30
CA LEU A 340 -17.37 -4.83 5.49
C LEU A 340 -17.62 -5.96 6.49
N GLN A 341 -16.56 -6.35 7.20
CA GLN A 341 -16.61 -7.34 8.26
C GLN A 341 -17.12 -6.67 9.56
N SER A 342 -18.12 -7.29 10.19
CA SER A 342 -18.60 -6.92 11.53
C SER A 342 -18.94 -8.19 12.32
N GLU A 343 -19.45 -8.04 13.55
CA GLU A 343 -19.87 -9.19 14.36
C GLU A 343 -21.00 -10.01 13.70
N SER A 344 -21.86 -9.35 12.92
CA SER A 344 -23.01 -9.98 12.27
C SER A 344 -22.69 -10.57 10.89
N GLN A 345 -21.55 -10.23 10.28
CA GLN A 345 -21.23 -10.67 8.92
C GLN A 345 -19.72 -10.75 8.62
N PRO A 346 -19.29 -11.75 7.84
CA PRO A 346 -17.87 -11.98 7.59
C PRO A 346 -17.21 -10.99 6.61
N GLY A 347 -17.99 -10.15 5.91
CA GLY A 347 -17.51 -9.24 4.86
C GLY A 347 -17.16 -9.93 3.53
N LYS A 348 -16.77 -9.14 2.53
CA LYS A 348 -16.34 -9.60 1.19
C LYS A 348 -15.06 -8.89 0.78
N THR A 349 -14.18 -9.61 0.07
CA THR A 349 -12.85 -9.11 -0.34
C THR A 349 -12.82 -8.46 -1.72
N CYS A 350 -13.96 -8.36 -2.40
CA CYS A 350 -14.06 -7.80 -3.75
C CYS A 350 -15.44 -7.19 -3.93
N LEU A 351 -15.49 -6.05 -4.61
CA LEU A 351 -16.70 -5.32 -4.97
C LEU A 351 -16.80 -5.22 -6.49
N LYS A 352 -18.00 -5.48 -7.04
CA LYS A 352 -18.32 -5.19 -8.43
C LYS A 352 -18.94 -3.81 -8.53
N LEU A 353 -18.42 -3.00 -9.45
CA LEU A 353 -18.82 -1.62 -9.68
C LEU A 353 -19.47 -1.52 -11.05
N HIS A 354 -20.62 -0.86 -11.09
CA HIS A 354 -21.39 -0.62 -12.31
C HIS A 354 -21.62 0.87 -12.50
N ALA A 355 -21.55 1.30 -13.75
CA ALA A 355 -21.91 2.63 -14.22
C ALA A 355 -22.71 2.49 -15.51
N SER A 356 -23.64 3.40 -15.77
CA SER A 356 -24.46 3.38 -16.99
C SER A 356 -23.68 3.84 -18.24
N GLN A 357 -22.61 4.62 -18.05
CA GLN A 357 -21.91 5.31 -19.13
C GLN A 357 -20.62 4.62 -19.58
N ILE A 358 -20.03 3.76 -18.74
CA ILE A 358 -18.74 3.12 -19.00
C ILE A 358 -18.74 1.64 -18.62
N GLY A 359 -17.83 0.89 -19.26
CA GLY A 359 -17.68 -0.55 -19.04
C GLY A 359 -18.80 -1.38 -19.67
N VAL A 360 -18.62 -2.71 -19.64
CA VAL A 360 -19.61 -3.64 -20.18
C VAL A 360 -20.87 -3.57 -19.33
N GLN A 361 -22.02 -3.37 -19.97
CA GLN A 361 -23.30 -3.26 -19.28
C GLN A 361 -23.88 -4.64 -18.94
N PRO A 362 -24.56 -4.80 -17.79
CA PRO A 362 -25.25 -6.04 -17.46
C PRO A 362 -26.27 -6.42 -18.52
N ASN A 363 -26.30 -7.70 -18.90
CA ASN A 363 -27.34 -8.20 -19.80
C ASN A 363 -28.71 -8.15 -19.10
N PRO A 364 -29.68 -7.36 -19.61
CA PRO A 364 -31.00 -7.22 -18.98
C PRO A 364 -31.82 -8.52 -19.02
N HIS A 365 -31.48 -9.45 -19.92
CA HIS A 365 -32.11 -10.75 -20.09
C HIS A 365 -31.36 -11.88 -19.35
N ALA A 366 -30.32 -11.57 -18.59
CA ALA A 366 -29.64 -12.58 -17.77
C ALA A 366 -30.62 -13.15 -16.74
N ARG A 367 -30.66 -14.48 -16.62
CA ARG A 367 -31.48 -15.20 -15.63
C ARG A 367 -31.24 -14.68 -14.20
N ASN A 368 -29.99 -14.39 -13.88
CA ASN A 368 -29.60 -13.75 -12.63
C ASN A 368 -29.26 -12.29 -12.93
N LYS A 369 -30.15 -11.37 -12.54
CA LYS A 369 -29.91 -9.94 -12.71
C LYS A 369 -28.67 -9.53 -11.90
N ALA A 370 -27.82 -8.71 -12.51
CA ALA A 370 -26.68 -8.14 -11.80
C ALA A 370 -27.19 -7.17 -10.72
N ASP A 371 -26.54 -7.18 -9.57
CA ASP A 371 -26.78 -6.21 -8.51
C ASP A 371 -26.01 -4.92 -8.85
N THR A 372 -26.73 -3.92 -9.38
CA THR A 372 -26.15 -2.71 -9.95
C THR A 372 -26.20 -1.51 -9.02
N TRP A 373 -26.51 -1.69 -7.73
CA TRP A 373 -26.72 -0.59 -6.77
C TRP A 373 -25.59 0.45 -6.73
N THR A 374 -24.36 0.06 -7.04
CA THR A 374 -23.20 0.97 -7.07
C THR A 374 -23.35 2.10 -8.07
N HIS A 375 -24.20 1.97 -9.10
CA HIS A 375 -24.42 3.03 -10.09
C HIS A 375 -24.88 4.34 -9.45
N LYS A 376 -25.58 4.28 -8.30
CA LYS A 376 -26.09 5.47 -7.60
C LYS A 376 -24.98 6.34 -6.99
N TYR A 377 -23.77 5.79 -6.88
CA TYR A 377 -22.57 6.45 -6.36
C TYR A 377 -21.55 6.76 -7.45
N PHE A 378 -21.92 6.57 -8.72
CA PHE A 378 -21.03 6.83 -9.84
C PHE A 378 -20.94 8.33 -10.12
N HIS A 379 -19.71 8.81 -10.28
CA HIS A 379 -19.40 10.17 -10.70
C HIS A 379 -18.49 10.11 -11.91
N SER A 380 -18.98 10.64 -13.04
CA SER A 380 -18.09 10.99 -14.14
C SER A 380 -17.20 12.14 -13.69
N ALA A 381 -15.88 12.01 -13.86
CA ALA A 381 -15.00 13.18 -13.74
C ALA A 381 -15.48 14.24 -14.74
N ALA A 382 -15.47 15.51 -14.33
CA ALA A 382 -15.74 16.63 -15.22
C ALA A 382 -14.77 16.59 -16.41
#